data_AF-A0A259IRN4-F1
#
_entry.id   AF-A0A259IRN4-F1
#
_cell.length_a   1.000
_cell.length_b   1.000
_cell.length_c   1.000
_cell.angle_alpha   90.00
_cell.angle_beta   90.00
_cell.angle_gamma   90.00
#
_symmetry.space_group_name_H-M   'P 1'
#
loop_
_entity.id
_entity.type
_entity.pdbx_description
1 polymer ?
#
loop_
_entity_poly.entity_id
_entity_poly.type
_entity_poly.pdbx_seq_one_letter_code
_entity_poly.pdbx_strand_id
1 'polypeptide(L)'
;MNNLSLLFSSPTAETEPIKLLDGLLTLYKRPASHQSQCRFKLSTGAWHSASTGSDQLAEATTQAISIYETVKLKLASDLAIKTRTFRQLATQELAAAARVVQANPNKRTHVDYIHIYTKYLTPFFGDYQINDITREVVDDYVAWRISRMGKNPKTYTQRRHAGLYKRVIERARDQGLIHRLRTIPLLEVAADRAEIRPAFSHQEIDYLLEYMRDWERFGRNQRSNHMRRLCRVYVEFLLGTGIRQGTESMPLLRRRSHVRIVLGRPTPPYF
;
A
#
# COMPACT_ATOMS: atom_id res chain seq x y z
N MET A 1 -52.47 -27.59 -7.98
CA MET A 1 -51.18 -26.97 -7.63
C MET A 1 -51.42 -25.48 -7.43
N ASN A 2 -51.20 -25.02 -6.20
CA ASN A 2 -51.62 -23.71 -5.68
C ASN A 2 -50.85 -22.55 -6.32
N ASN A 3 -51.59 -21.57 -6.85
CA ASN A 3 -51.07 -20.24 -7.21
C ASN A 3 -50.87 -19.41 -5.94
N LEU A 4 -49.65 -19.45 -5.39
CA LEU A 4 -49.20 -18.64 -4.25
C LEU A 4 -48.65 -17.25 -4.67
N SER A 5 -48.91 -16.80 -5.90
CA SER A 5 -48.37 -15.55 -6.45
C SER A 5 -49.10 -14.26 -6.02
N LEU A 6 -50.10 -14.33 -5.13
CA LEU A 6 -50.91 -13.15 -4.75
C LEU A 6 -50.67 -12.62 -3.32
N LEU A 7 -49.69 -13.13 -2.57
CA LEU A 7 -49.47 -12.72 -1.17
C LEU A 7 -48.45 -11.58 -0.97
N PHE A 8 -47.78 -11.10 -2.03
CA PHE A 8 -46.84 -9.98 -1.94
C PHE A 8 -47.09 -8.91 -2.98
N SER A 9 -48.34 -8.44 -3.10
CA SER A 9 -48.59 -7.12 -3.68
C SER A 9 -48.70 -6.13 -2.52
N SER A 10 -47.56 -5.69 -2.01
CA SER A 10 -47.55 -4.45 -1.23
C SER A 10 -47.84 -3.32 -2.23
N PRO A 11 -48.87 -2.48 -2.02
CA PRO A 11 -49.00 -1.27 -2.81
C PRO A 11 -47.77 -0.44 -2.51
N THR A 12 -46.83 -0.43 -3.44
CA THR A 12 -45.67 0.44 -3.35
C THR A 12 -46.24 1.83 -3.53
N ALA A 13 -46.47 2.54 -2.42
CA ALA A 13 -46.84 3.94 -2.46
C ALA A 13 -45.70 4.67 -3.18
N GLU A 14 -45.87 4.89 -4.49
CA GLU A 14 -45.03 5.78 -5.27
C GLU A 14 -45.21 7.16 -4.66
N THR A 15 -44.35 7.48 -3.68
CA THR A 15 -44.34 8.81 -3.08
C THR A 15 -43.77 9.71 -4.17
N GLU A 16 -44.63 10.52 -4.78
CA GLU A 16 -44.22 11.39 -5.87
C GLU A 16 -43.01 12.25 -5.45
N PRO A 17 -42.03 12.42 -6.34
CA PRO A 17 -40.84 13.20 -6.02
C PRO A 17 -41.21 14.67 -5.81
N ILE A 18 -40.96 15.19 -4.61
CA ILE A 18 -41.24 16.57 -4.23
C ILE A 18 -40.09 17.45 -4.72
N LYS A 19 -40.41 18.48 -5.51
CA LYS A 19 -39.46 19.47 -6.00
C LYS A 19 -39.35 20.62 -4.99
N LEU A 20 -38.14 20.95 -4.59
CA LEU A 20 -37.80 22.02 -3.66
C LEU A 20 -36.81 22.98 -4.32
N LEU A 21 -36.74 24.24 -3.85
CA LEU A 21 -35.87 25.30 -4.39
C LEU A 21 -36.02 25.45 -5.91
N ASP A 22 -37.25 25.72 -6.37
CA ASP A 22 -37.59 25.92 -7.80
C ASP A 22 -37.15 24.76 -8.72
N GLY A 23 -37.14 23.53 -8.21
CA GLY A 23 -36.80 22.33 -8.97
C GLY A 23 -35.31 22.01 -9.02
N LEU A 24 -34.46 22.76 -8.31
CA LEU A 24 -33.03 22.47 -8.17
C LEU A 24 -32.77 21.24 -7.29
N LEU A 25 -33.66 20.99 -6.32
CA LEU A 25 -33.59 19.87 -5.41
C LEU A 25 -34.83 18.99 -5.54
N THR A 26 -34.65 17.68 -5.60
CA THR A 26 -35.73 16.70 -5.66
C THR A 26 -35.62 15.78 -4.46
N LEU A 27 -36.65 15.76 -3.63
CA LEU A 27 -36.82 14.85 -2.50
C LEU A 27 -37.67 13.67 -2.96
N TYR A 28 -37.21 12.45 -2.71
CA TYR A 28 -37.91 11.23 -3.10
C TYR A 28 -37.70 10.13 -2.05
N LYS A 29 -38.64 9.20 -1.98
CA LYS A 29 -38.53 8.02 -1.10
C LYS A 29 -38.37 6.76 -1.95
N ARG A 30 -37.45 5.88 -1.56
CA ARG A 30 -37.29 4.58 -2.26
C ARG A 30 -38.24 3.54 -1.67
N PRO A 31 -38.78 2.61 -2.47
CA PRO A 31 -39.64 1.54 -1.99
C PRO A 31 -39.05 0.74 -0.82
N ALA A 32 -37.73 0.51 -0.85
CA ALA A 32 -37.00 -0.30 0.13
C ALA A 32 -36.39 0.50 1.29
N SER A 33 -36.65 1.81 1.40
CA SER A 33 -36.02 2.66 2.42
C SER A 33 -37.06 3.48 3.17
N HIS A 34 -37.02 3.40 4.50
CA HIS A 34 -37.85 4.25 5.37
C HIS A 34 -37.42 5.72 5.35
N GLN A 35 -36.17 6.00 4.97
CA GLN A 35 -35.64 7.35 4.96
C GLN A 35 -35.87 8.05 3.62
N SER A 36 -36.20 9.33 3.70
CA SER A 36 -36.26 10.19 2.51
C SER A 36 -34.85 10.46 1.97
N GLN A 37 -34.73 10.61 0.65
CA GLN A 37 -33.47 10.92 -0.03
C GLN A 37 -33.64 12.18 -0.85
N CYS A 38 -32.58 12.98 -0.94
CA CYS A 38 -32.53 14.14 -1.84
C CYS A 38 -31.56 13.89 -2.98
N ARG A 39 -31.88 14.42 -4.17
CA ARG A 39 -31.00 14.47 -5.32
C ARG A 39 -31.02 15.87 -5.92
N PHE A 40 -29.86 16.36 -6.32
CA PHE A 40 -29.69 17.64 -6.99
C PHE A 40 -28.51 17.59 -7.96
N LYS A 41 -28.48 18.55 -8.89
CA LYS A 41 -27.40 18.66 -9.88
C LYS A 41 -26.32 19.61 -9.35
N LEU A 42 -25.08 19.15 -9.34
CA LEU A 42 -23.92 19.98 -9.00
C LEU A 42 -23.63 20.97 -10.13
N SER A 43 -22.91 22.06 -9.83
CA SER A 43 -22.43 23.01 -10.84
C SER A 43 -21.51 22.35 -11.89
N THR A 44 -20.87 21.24 -11.52
CA THR A 44 -20.07 20.39 -12.42
C THR A 44 -20.91 19.55 -13.38
N GLY A 45 -22.24 19.59 -13.27
CA GLY A 45 -23.18 18.80 -14.07
C GLY A 45 -23.44 17.38 -13.57
N ALA A 46 -22.66 16.89 -12.61
CA ALA A 46 -22.85 15.59 -11.99
C ALA A 46 -24.04 15.58 -11.01
N TRP A 47 -24.72 14.44 -10.91
CA TRP A 47 -25.80 14.26 -9.94
C TRP A 47 -25.23 13.88 -8.57
N HIS A 48 -25.67 14.58 -7.53
CA HIS A 48 -25.40 14.24 -6.14
C HIS A 48 -26.68 13.73 -5.48
N SER A 49 -26.59 12.63 -4.75
CA SER A 49 -27.69 12.08 -3.95
C SER A 49 -27.22 11.80 -2.52
N ALA A 50 -28.09 12.09 -1.56
CA ALA A 50 -27.84 11.88 -0.13
C ALA A 50 -29.14 11.46 0.58
N SER A 51 -29.01 10.70 1.67
CA SER A 51 -30.14 10.43 2.57
C SER A 51 -30.35 11.64 3.48
N THR A 52 -31.60 12.04 3.71
CA THR A 52 -31.90 13.06 4.71
C THR A 52 -31.78 12.46 6.12
N GLY A 53 -32.14 11.19 6.29
CA GLY A 53 -32.05 10.48 7.57
C GLY A 53 -33.33 10.54 8.41
N SER A 54 -34.35 11.31 7.97
CA SER A 54 -35.68 11.37 8.58
C SER A 54 -36.76 10.81 7.64
N ASP A 55 -37.83 10.28 8.24
CA ASP A 55 -39.06 9.84 7.55
C ASP A 55 -40.10 10.99 7.51
N GLN A 56 -40.00 11.97 8.40
CA GLN A 56 -40.96 13.06 8.48
C GLN A 56 -40.67 14.13 7.41
N LEU A 57 -41.69 14.47 6.61
CA LEU A 57 -41.55 15.35 5.44
C LEU A 57 -40.97 16.73 5.77
N ALA A 58 -41.37 17.34 6.88
CA ALA A 58 -40.87 18.66 7.31
C ALA A 58 -39.38 18.63 7.70
N GLU A 59 -38.97 17.63 8.49
CA GLU A 59 -37.57 17.45 8.87
C GLU A 59 -36.71 17.08 7.67
N ALA A 60 -37.21 16.19 6.80
CA ALA A 60 -36.53 15.78 5.58
C ALA A 60 -36.32 16.96 4.61
N THR A 61 -37.29 17.86 4.49
CA THR A 61 -37.18 19.10 3.68
C THR A 61 -36.07 19.99 4.23
N THR A 62 -36.07 20.23 5.54
CA THR A 62 -35.07 21.08 6.21
C THR A 62 -33.65 20.48 6.07
N GLN A 63 -33.52 19.17 6.30
CA GLN A 63 -32.25 18.45 6.14
C GLN A 63 -31.78 18.45 4.68
N ALA A 64 -32.68 18.28 3.71
CA ALA A 64 -32.32 18.32 2.29
C ALA A 64 -31.79 19.69 1.86
N ILE A 65 -32.40 20.78 2.33
CA ILE A 65 -31.91 22.15 2.10
C ILE A 65 -30.52 22.32 2.75
N SER A 66 -30.34 21.88 4.00
CA SER A 66 -29.05 21.95 4.69
C SER A 66 -27.95 21.17 3.96
N ILE A 67 -28.26 19.97 3.45
CA ILE A 67 -27.33 19.17 2.64
C ILE A 67 -26.97 19.90 1.34
N TYR A 68 -27.95 20.49 0.66
CA TYR A 68 -27.72 21.26 -0.57
C TYR A 68 -26.79 22.45 -0.34
N GLU A 69 -27.08 23.26 0.68
CA GLU A 69 -26.27 24.42 1.05
C GLU A 69 -24.85 23.99 1.46
N THR A 70 -24.73 22.96 2.28
CA THR A 70 -23.43 22.41 2.70
C THR A 70 -22.61 21.95 1.51
N VAL A 71 -23.23 21.26 0.55
CA VAL A 71 -22.54 20.81 -0.67
C VAL A 71 -22.18 21.98 -1.55
N LYS A 72 -23.04 23.00 -1.69
CA LYS A 72 -22.75 24.23 -2.44
C LYS A 72 -21.58 25.00 -1.82
N LEU A 73 -21.55 25.13 -0.50
CA LEU A 73 -20.45 25.73 0.25
C LEU A 73 -19.16 24.92 0.09
N LYS A 74 -19.21 23.59 0.19
CA LYS A 74 -18.05 22.73 -0.08
C LYS A 74 -17.51 22.93 -1.49
N LEU A 75 -18.41 23.05 -2.47
CA LEU A 75 -18.03 23.25 -3.87
C LEU A 75 -17.46 24.66 -4.11
N ALA A 76 -18.01 25.69 -3.44
CA ALA A 76 -17.48 27.04 -3.47
C ALA A 76 -16.12 27.17 -2.77
N SER A 77 -15.92 26.43 -1.68
CA SER A 77 -14.65 26.35 -0.94
C SER A 77 -13.69 25.29 -1.49
N ASP A 78 -13.99 24.71 -2.66
CA ASP A 78 -13.18 23.71 -3.37
C ASP A 78 -12.83 22.44 -2.55
N LEU A 79 -13.69 22.08 -1.61
CA LEU A 79 -13.60 20.89 -0.77
C LEU A 79 -14.22 19.67 -1.47
N ALA A 80 -13.57 18.52 -1.36
CA ALA A 80 -14.05 17.28 -1.96
C ALA A 80 -15.40 16.84 -1.36
N ILE A 81 -16.39 16.61 -2.23
CA ILE A 81 -17.75 16.19 -1.86
C ILE A 81 -17.77 14.74 -1.35
N LYS A 82 -16.92 13.88 -1.93
CA LYS A 82 -16.75 12.49 -1.52
C LYS A 82 -15.44 12.34 -0.76
N THR A 83 -15.54 12.03 0.52
CA THR A 83 -14.38 11.69 1.35
C THR A 83 -14.26 10.17 1.45
N ARG A 84 -13.01 9.69 1.51
CA ARG A 84 -12.70 8.31 1.85
C ARG A 84 -11.70 8.30 2.99
N THR A 85 -11.80 7.26 3.81
CA THR A 85 -10.82 7.02 4.86
C THR A 85 -9.54 6.44 4.27
N PHE A 86 -8.42 6.66 4.95
CA PHE A 86 -7.16 6.04 4.57
C PHE A 86 -7.28 4.51 4.55
N ARG A 87 -8.03 3.91 5.50
CA ARG A 87 -8.27 2.46 5.53
C ARG A 87 -8.88 1.95 4.23
N GLN A 88 -9.88 2.63 3.68
CA GLN A 88 -10.54 2.20 2.44
C GLN A 88 -9.57 2.17 1.25
N LEU A 89 -8.68 3.16 1.14
CA LEU A 89 -7.67 3.18 0.08
C LEU A 89 -6.52 2.20 0.34
N ALA A 90 -6.09 2.07 1.58
CA ALA A 90 -5.08 1.09 1.97
C ALA A 90 -5.56 -0.34 1.68
N THR A 91 -6.84 -0.65 1.86
CA THR A 91 -7.42 -1.95 1.49
C THR A 91 -7.34 -2.22 -0.01
N GLN A 92 -7.54 -1.20 -0.86
CA GLN A 92 -7.38 -1.34 -2.31
C GLN A 92 -5.94 -1.64 -2.70
N GLU A 93 -4.98 -0.96 -2.05
CA GLU A 93 -3.54 -1.21 -2.21
C GLU A 93 -3.14 -2.60 -1.71
N LEU A 94 -3.66 -3.02 -0.57
CA LEU A 94 -3.45 -4.36 -0.02
C LEU A 94 -3.98 -5.44 -0.97
N ALA A 95 -5.18 -5.26 -1.53
CA ALA A 95 -5.75 -6.18 -2.50
C ALA A 95 -4.91 -6.25 -3.80
N ALA A 96 -4.32 -5.12 -4.23
CA ALA A 96 -3.40 -5.11 -5.36
C ALA A 96 -2.08 -5.84 -5.03
N ALA A 97 -1.50 -5.59 -3.86
CA ALA A 97 -0.29 -6.27 -3.40
C ALA A 97 -0.50 -7.78 -3.21
N ALA A 98 -1.64 -8.19 -2.63
CA ALA A 98 -1.99 -9.58 -2.43
C ALA A 98 -2.12 -10.35 -3.76
N ARG A 99 -2.74 -9.74 -4.79
CA ARG A 99 -2.80 -10.32 -6.14
C ARG A 99 -1.42 -10.59 -6.74
N VAL A 100 -0.46 -9.67 -6.53
CA VAL A 100 0.91 -9.86 -7.01
C VAL A 100 1.62 -10.99 -6.27
N VAL A 101 1.42 -11.12 -4.95
CA VAL A 101 1.99 -12.20 -4.15
C VAL A 101 1.39 -13.55 -4.53
N GLN A 102 0.08 -13.62 -4.76
CA GLN A 102 -0.58 -14.84 -5.23
C GLN A 102 -0.06 -15.28 -6.60
N ALA A 103 0.11 -14.34 -7.54
CA ALA A 103 0.66 -14.64 -8.86
C ALA A 103 2.15 -15.01 -8.82
N ASN A 104 2.93 -14.42 -7.91
CA ASN A 104 4.37 -14.65 -7.78
C ASN A 104 4.80 -14.64 -6.30
N PRO A 105 4.76 -15.81 -5.62
CA PRO A 105 5.09 -15.92 -4.19
C PRO A 105 6.52 -15.46 -3.85
N ASN A 106 7.44 -15.52 -4.82
CA ASN A 106 8.84 -15.13 -4.64
C ASN A 106 9.06 -13.61 -4.55
N LYS A 107 8.04 -12.77 -4.83
CA LYS A 107 8.16 -11.31 -4.74
C LYS A 107 8.06 -10.82 -3.30
N ARG A 108 9.14 -11.01 -2.53
CA ARG A 108 9.28 -10.58 -1.12
C ARG A 108 8.92 -9.10 -0.89
N THR A 109 9.17 -8.23 -1.86
CA THR A 109 8.83 -6.80 -1.78
C THR A 109 7.36 -6.54 -1.47
N HIS A 110 6.44 -7.28 -2.11
CA HIS A 110 5.00 -7.08 -1.88
C HIS A 110 4.52 -7.69 -0.56
N VAL A 111 5.20 -8.73 -0.06
CA VAL A 111 4.98 -9.25 1.30
C VAL A 111 5.33 -8.17 2.33
N ASP A 112 6.46 -7.48 2.14
CA ASP A 112 6.84 -6.37 3.00
C ASP A 112 5.84 -5.20 2.94
N TYR A 113 5.24 -4.94 1.78
CA TYR A 113 4.20 -3.91 1.65
C TYR A 113 2.97 -4.25 2.48
N ILE A 114 2.50 -5.50 2.40
CA ILE A 114 1.38 -5.99 3.21
C ILE A 114 1.71 -5.83 4.69
N HIS A 115 2.92 -6.21 5.11
CA HIS A 115 3.36 -6.04 6.49
C HIS A 115 3.34 -4.57 6.95
N ILE A 116 3.85 -3.64 6.14
CA ILE A 116 3.90 -2.22 6.51
C ILE A 116 2.49 -1.61 6.61
N TYR A 117 1.61 -1.92 5.65
CA TYR A 117 0.23 -1.45 5.68
C TYR A 117 -0.51 -1.99 6.92
N THR A 118 -0.45 -3.29 7.15
CA THR A 118 -1.19 -3.95 8.24
C THR A 118 -0.67 -3.62 9.62
N LYS A 119 0.65 -3.48 9.81
CA LYS A 119 1.25 -3.30 11.14
C LYS A 119 1.45 -1.83 11.52
N TYR A 120 1.59 -0.92 10.56
CA TYR A 120 1.97 0.46 10.84
C TYR A 120 1.02 1.50 10.23
N LEU A 121 0.80 1.49 8.90
CA LEU A 121 0.04 2.58 8.27
C LEU A 121 -1.45 2.52 8.59
N THR A 122 -2.11 1.37 8.40
CA THR A 122 -3.55 1.22 8.63
C THR A 122 -3.94 1.36 10.11
N PRO A 123 -3.18 0.83 11.09
CA PRO A 123 -3.51 1.01 12.50
C PRO A 123 -3.49 2.46 12.98
N PHE A 124 -2.64 3.30 12.38
CA PHE A 124 -2.55 4.71 12.76
C PHE A 124 -3.47 5.60 11.92
N PHE A 125 -3.31 5.56 10.60
CA PHE A 125 -4.06 6.46 9.70
C PHE A 125 -5.47 5.98 9.37
N GLY A 126 -5.82 4.74 9.70
CA GLY A 126 -6.99 4.06 9.14
C GLY A 126 -8.31 4.81 9.27
N ASP A 127 -8.53 5.45 10.42
CA ASP A 127 -9.78 6.17 10.72
C ASP A 127 -9.76 7.64 10.27
N TYR A 128 -8.60 8.15 9.83
CA TYR A 128 -8.48 9.49 9.28
C TYR A 128 -9.07 9.55 7.87
N GLN A 129 -9.83 10.61 7.60
CA GLN A 129 -10.13 11.00 6.23
C GLN A 129 -8.83 11.47 5.58
N ILE A 130 -8.62 11.12 4.31
CA ILE A 130 -7.39 11.49 3.59
C ILE A 130 -7.20 13.01 3.59
N ASN A 131 -8.30 13.73 3.46
CA ASN A 131 -8.35 15.18 3.47
C ASN A 131 -8.08 15.78 4.85
N ASP A 132 -8.16 15.04 5.94
CA ASP A 132 -7.95 15.59 7.29
C ASP A 132 -6.52 15.33 7.80
N ILE A 133 -5.65 14.75 6.96
CA ILE A 133 -4.26 14.50 7.34
C ILE A 133 -3.47 15.81 7.24
N THR A 134 -3.16 16.39 8.39
CA THR A 134 -2.30 17.57 8.55
C THR A 134 -0.85 17.17 8.82
N ARG A 135 0.05 18.16 8.89
CA ARG A 135 1.47 17.91 9.20
C ARG A 135 1.64 17.36 10.62
N GLU A 136 0.86 17.84 11.56
CA GLU A 136 0.83 17.37 12.95
C GLU A 136 0.52 15.88 13.04
N VAL A 137 -0.50 15.42 12.30
CA VAL A 137 -0.86 13.98 12.26
C VAL A 137 0.28 13.13 11.68
N VAL A 138 1.03 13.68 10.71
CA VAL A 138 2.20 13.01 10.12
C VAL A 138 3.35 12.93 11.13
N ASP A 139 3.59 13.99 11.90
CA ASP A 139 4.62 14.02 12.94
C ASP A 139 4.26 13.09 14.10
N ASP A 140 2.99 13.04 14.50
CA ASP A 140 2.45 12.08 15.48
C ASP A 140 2.66 10.64 15.03
N TYR A 141 2.48 10.35 13.74
CA TYR A 141 2.77 9.03 13.19
C TYR A 141 4.25 8.67 13.33
N VAL A 142 5.16 9.62 13.10
CA VAL A 142 6.60 9.39 13.23
C VAL A 142 6.94 9.03 14.67
N ALA A 143 6.41 9.76 15.64
CA ALA A 143 6.58 9.47 17.07
C ALA A 143 5.98 8.11 17.46
N TRP A 144 4.74 7.84 17.04
CA TRP A 144 4.05 6.57 17.29
C TRP A 144 4.79 5.38 16.68
N ARG A 145 5.33 5.51 15.46
CA ARG A 145 6.10 4.47 14.78
C ARG A 145 7.37 4.11 15.55
N ILE A 146 8.07 5.11 16.11
CA ILE A 146 9.27 4.89 16.93
C ILE A 146 8.92 4.08 18.17
N SER A 147 7.86 4.48 18.90
CA SER A 147 7.35 3.72 20.06
C SER A 147 6.96 2.29 19.67
N ARG A 148 6.26 2.10 18.54
CA ARG A 148 5.82 0.79 18.07
C ARG A 148 6.99 -0.13 17.65
N MET A 149 8.08 0.42 17.11
CA MET A 149 9.26 -0.34 16.72
C MET A 149 10.25 -0.56 17.87
N GLY A 150 10.15 0.22 18.94
CA GLY A 150 11.10 0.22 20.06
C GLY A 150 12.49 0.74 19.69
N LYS A 151 12.66 1.33 18.51
CA LYS A 151 13.92 1.89 18.01
C LYS A 151 13.68 2.87 16.87
N ASN A 152 14.64 3.76 16.63
CA ASN A 152 14.62 4.61 15.45
C ASN A 152 14.82 3.77 14.19
N PRO A 153 13.88 3.81 13.22
CA PRO A 153 14.03 3.09 11.96
C PRO A 153 15.15 3.71 11.13
N LYS A 154 15.96 2.86 10.50
CA LYS A 154 16.98 3.30 9.54
C LYS A 154 16.33 3.97 8.32
N THR A 155 17.08 4.81 7.63
CA THR A 155 16.67 5.58 6.43
C THR A 155 15.95 4.71 5.40
N TYR A 156 16.48 3.50 5.13
CA TYR A 156 15.87 2.57 4.18
C TYR A 156 14.44 2.16 4.59
N THR A 157 14.23 1.88 5.88
CA THR A 157 12.91 1.53 6.43
C THR A 157 11.98 2.73 6.37
N GLN A 158 12.46 3.93 6.74
CA GLN A 158 11.68 5.16 6.64
C GLN A 158 11.21 5.43 5.20
N ARG A 159 12.11 5.29 4.22
CA ARG A 159 11.78 5.44 2.78
C ARG A 159 10.70 4.48 2.32
N ARG A 160 10.72 3.22 2.78
CA ARG A 160 9.65 2.26 2.43
C ARG A 160 8.30 2.69 2.98
N HIS A 161 8.24 3.12 4.25
CA HIS A 161 7.00 3.60 4.85
C HIS A 161 6.47 4.84 4.12
N ALA A 162 7.36 5.82 3.85
CA ALA A 162 7.03 7.02 3.11
C ALA A 162 6.54 6.72 1.69
N GLY A 163 7.19 5.79 0.98
CA GLY A 163 6.78 5.38 -0.36
C GLY A 163 5.42 4.70 -0.40
N LEU A 164 5.08 3.87 0.58
CA LEU A 164 3.77 3.21 0.67
C LEU A 164 2.66 4.19 1.05
N TYR A 165 2.92 5.07 2.01
CA TYR A 165 2.01 6.16 2.33
C TYR A 165 1.73 7.05 1.11
N LYS A 166 2.78 7.43 0.37
CA LYS A 166 2.65 8.22 -0.86
C LYS A 166 1.80 7.52 -1.92
N ARG A 167 1.92 6.21 -2.08
CA ARG A 167 1.08 5.43 -3.03
C ARG A 167 -0.42 5.50 -2.68
N VAL A 168 -0.77 5.53 -1.40
CA VAL A 168 -2.17 5.69 -0.98
C VAL A 168 -2.68 7.08 -1.35
N ILE A 169 -1.89 8.12 -1.12
CA ILE A 169 -2.22 9.50 -1.50
C ILE A 169 -2.33 9.64 -3.02
N GLU A 170 -1.37 9.13 -3.78
CA GLU A 170 -1.38 9.18 -5.25
C GLU A 170 -2.64 8.52 -5.79
N ARG A 171 -3.04 7.37 -5.25
CA ARG A 171 -4.33 6.73 -5.62
C ARG A 171 -5.54 7.55 -5.24
N ALA A 172 -5.53 8.24 -4.10
CA ALA A 172 -6.61 9.14 -3.74
C ALA A 172 -6.75 10.28 -4.76
N ARG A 173 -5.61 10.81 -5.22
CA ARG A 173 -5.54 11.84 -6.26
C ARG A 173 -6.04 11.32 -7.60
N ASP A 174 -5.64 10.12 -8.01
CA ASP A 174 -6.07 9.50 -9.27
C ASP A 174 -7.57 9.21 -9.28
N GLN A 175 -8.17 8.96 -8.11
CA GLN A 175 -9.62 8.79 -7.94
C GLN A 175 -10.38 10.12 -7.79
N GLY A 176 -9.69 11.27 -7.85
CA GLY A 176 -10.30 12.59 -7.68
C GLY A 176 -10.85 12.87 -6.28
N LEU A 177 -10.35 12.16 -5.26
CA LEU A 177 -10.78 12.32 -3.85
C LEU A 177 -10.06 13.46 -3.13
N ILE A 178 -8.87 13.80 -3.63
CA ILE A 178 -8.10 14.96 -3.20
C ILE A 178 -8.27 16.02 -4.28
N HIS A 179 -8.59 17.25 -3.85
CA HIS A 179 -8.68 18.39 -4.74
C HIS A 179 -7.29 18.72 -5.34
N ARG A 180 -7.24 19.19 -6.60
CA ARG A 180 -6.01 19.37 -7.38
C ARG A 180 -5.01 20.36 -6.75
N LEU A 181 -5.52 21.42 -6.12
CA LEU A 181 -4.72 22.44 -5.44
C LEU A 181 -4.33 22.06 -4.01
N ARG A 182 -4.95 21.02 -3.44
CA ARG A 182 -4.68 20.62 -2.05
C ARG A 182 -3.46 19.70 -1.99
N THR A 183 -2.48 20.10 -1.20
CA THR A 183 -1.30 19.28 -0.93
C THR A 183 -1.46 18.57 0.41
N ILE A 184 -1.34 17.25 0.40
CA ILE A 184 -1.29 16.44 1.63
C ILE A 184 0.17 16.30 2.04
N PRO A 185 0.52 16.58 3.31
CA PRO A 185 1.87 16.41 3.82
C PRO A 185 2.37 14.98 3.60
N LEU A 186 3.61 14.84 3.13
CA LEU A 186 4.25 13.55 2.93
C LEU A 186 5.14 13.21 4.13
N LEU A 187 5.36 11.91 4.34
CA LEU A 187 6.32 11.44 5.35
C LEU A 187 7.74 11.83 4.94
N GLU A 188 8.35 12.71 5.73
CA GLU A 188 9.76 13.06 5.59
C GLU A 188 10.66 11.90 6.03
N VAL A 189 11.84 11.84 5.42
CA VAL A 189 12.84 10.80 5.69
C VAL A 189 14.07 11.49 6.27
N ALA A 190 14.36 11.19 7.53
CA ALA A 190 15.61 11.61 8.14
C ALA A 190 16.76 10.76 7.57
N ALA A 191 17.81 11.42 7.08
CA ALA A 191 19.01 10.74 6.61
C ALA A 191 19.87 10.31 7.80
N ASP A 192 20.17 9.02 7.89
CA ASP A 192 21.22 8.53 8.76
C ASP A 192 22.57 8.69 8.07
N ARG A 193 23.65 8.81 8.85
CA ARG A 193 25.00 8.62 8.31
C ARG A 193 25.08 7.23 7.69
N ALA A 194 25.50 7.17 6.43
CA ALA A 194 25.66 5.92 5.71
C ALA A 194 26.79 5.12 6.36
N GLU A 195 26.43 4.04 7.06
CA GLU A 195 27.38 2.99 7.44
C GLU A 195 27.69 2.17 6.18
N ILE A 196 28.76 2.55 5.47
CA ILE A 196 29.23 1.81 4.30
C ILE A 196 29.90 0.53 4.82
N ARG A 197 29.41 -0.62 4.37
CA ARG A 197 30.09 -1.90 4.63
C ARG A 197 31.42 -1.87 3.84
N PRO A 198 32.59 -1.98 4.49
CA PRO A 198 33.87 -1.99 3.79
C PRO A 198 33.95 -3.20 2.86
N ALA A 199 34.61 -3.01 1.72
CA ALA A 199 34.97 -4.10 0.83
C ALA A 199 36.14 -4.89 1.42
N PHE A 200 36.22 -6.19 1.11
CA PHE A 200 37.39 -6.99 1.44
C PHE A 200 38.58 -6.55 0.59
N SER A 201 39.74 -6.40 1.21
CA SER A 201 41.03 -6.27 0.54
C SER A 201 41.50 -7.62 -0.02
N HIS A 202 42.43 -7.59 -0.98
CA HIS A 202 43.04 -8.81 -1.53
C HIS A 202 43.68 -9.68 -0.44
N GLN A 203 44.37 -9.06 0.52
CA GLN A 203 45.00 -9.78 1.64
C GLN A 203 43.97 -10.50 2.53
N GLU A 204 42.83 -9.86 2.80
CA GLU A 204 41.74 -10.48 3.56
C GLU A 204 41.08 -11.63 2.79
N ILE A 205 41.00 -11.53 1.45
CA ILE A 205 40.48 -12.59 0.59
C ILE A 205 41.44 -13.79 0.59
N ASP A 206 42.74 -13.56 0.41
CA ASP A 206 43.75 -14.61 0.42
C ASP A 206 43.78 -15.34 1.77
N TYR A 207 43.76 -14.57 2.86
CA TYR A 207 43.65 -15.11 4.23
C TYR A 207 42.37 -15.93 4.42
N LEU A 208 41.22 -15.43 3.95
CA LEU A 208 39.95 -16.14 4.03
C LEU A 208 40.00 -17.47 3.27
N LEU A 209 40.53 -17.48 2.04
CA LEU A 209 40.62 -18.69 1.22
C LEU A 209 41.57 -19.72 1.81
N GLU A 210 42.70 -19.29 2.38
CA GLU A 210 43.62 -20.16 3.11
C GLU A 210 42.95 -20.75 4.35
N TYR A 211 42.36 -19.91 5.20
CA TYR A 211 41.66 -20.32 6.41
C TYR A 211 40.53 -21.33 6.12
N MET A 212 39.79 -21.15 5.02
CA MET A 212 38.69 -22.05 4.64
C MET A 212 39.17 -23.48 4.30
N ARG A 213 40.44 -23.68 3.91
CA ARG A 213 41.01 -25.02 3.63
C ARG A 213 41.17 -25.86 4.89
N ASP A 214 41.52 -25.22 6.00
CA ASP A 214 41.63 -25.91 7.28
C ASP A 214 40.26 -25.99 7.96
N TRP A 215 39.47 -24.92 7.89
CA TRP A 215 38.14 -24.81 8.48
C TRP A 215 37.17 -25.92 8.03
N GLU A 216 37.27 -26.41 6.79
CA GLU A 216 36.41 -27.49 6.29
C GLU A 216 36.60 -28.83 7.01
N ARG A 217 37.77 -29.05 7.63
CA ARG A 217 38.13 -30.29 8.32
C ARG A 217 37.64 -30.35 9.76
N PHE A 218 37.38 -29.18 10.36
CA PHE A 218 36.99 -29.03 11.78
C PHE A 218 35.48 -29.18 12.06
N GLY A 219 34.71 -29.82 11.20
CA GLY A 219 33.30 -30.12 11.49
C GLY A 219 33.15 -31.33 12.42
N ARG A 220 32.06 -31.32 13.20
CA ARG A 220 31.76 -32.36 14.21
C ARG A 220 31.49 -33.75 13.62
N ASN A 221 31.12 -33.83 12.35
CA ASN A 221 30.81 -35.06 11.64
C ASN A 221 31.05 -34.90 10.13
N GLN A 222 31.07 -36.01 9.39
CA GLN A 222 31.29 -35.98 7.92
C GLN A 222 30.30 -35.07 7.18
N ARG A 223 29.02 -35.07 7.58
CA ARG A 223 28.00 -34.19 6.98
C ARG A 223 28.36 -32.71 7.15
N SER A 224 28.87 -32.32 8.31
CA SER A 224 29.32 -30.95 8.59
C SER A 224 30.54 -30.59 7.74
N ASN A 225 31.49 -31.51 7.59
CA ASN A 225 32.67 -31.30 6.72
C ASN A 225 32.27 -31.12 5.26
N HIS A 226 31.34 -31.96 4.76
CA HIS A 226 30.80 -31.82 3.41
C HIS A 226 30.09 -30.47 3.20
N MET A 227 29.30 -30.01 4.17
CA MET A 227 28.62 -28.70 4.11
C MET A 227 29.62 -27.54 4.09
N ARG A 228 30.69 -27.63 4.88
CA ARG A 228 31.76 -26.62 4.91
C ARG A 228 32.55 -26.59 3.61
N ARG A 229 32.87 -27.75 3.04
CA ARG A 229 33.50 -27.86 1.72
C ARG A 229 32.63 -27.24 0.63
N LEU A 230 31.33 -27.49 0.66
CA LEU A 230 30.36 -26.87 -0.26
C LEU A 230 30.39 -25.33 -0.13
N CYS A 231 30.42 -24.82 1.10
CA CYS A 231 30.53 -23.38 1.37
C CYS A 231 31.83 -22.78 0.80
N ARG A 232 32.98 -23.45 0.97
CA ARG A 232 34.26 -23.02 0.39
C ARG A 232 34.20 -22.90 -1.13
N VAL A 233 33.78 -23.97 -1.79
CA VAL A 233 33.65 -23.99 -3.26
C VAL A 233 32.66 -22.91 -3.72
N TYR A 234 31.59 -22.67 -2.97
CA TYR A 234 30.64 -21.61 -3.27
C TYR A 234 31.26 -20.21 -3.14
N VAL A 235 32.06 -19.94 -2.10
CA VAL A 235 32.77 -18.66 -1.94
C VAL A 235 33.78 -18.45 -3.08
N GLU A 236 34.60 -19.46 -3.41
CA GLU A 236 35.55 -19.42 -4.53
C GLU A 236 34.82 -19.13 -5.86
N PHE A 237 33.68 -19.77 -6.08
CA PHE A 237 32.84 -19.54 -7.26
C PHE A 237 32.28 -18.12 -7.31
N LEU A 238 31.78 -17.59 -6.19
CA LEU A 238 31.29 -16.21 -6.12
C LEU A 238 32.40 -15.19 -6.39
N LEU A 239 33.59 -15.40 -5.82
CA LEU A 239 34.76 -14.55 -6.06
C LEU A 239 35.22 -14.60 -7.52
N GLY A 240 35.27 -15.78 -8.13
CA GLY A 240 35.74 -15.95 -9.51
C GLY A 240 34.75 -15.50 -10.58
N THR A 241 33.44 -15.44 -10.28
CA THR A 241 32.40 -15.09 -11.26
C THR A 241 31.75 -13.72 -11.02
N GLY A 242 31.83 -13.19 -9.80
CA GLY A 242 31.13 -11.96 -9.40
C GLY A 242 29.60 -12.07 -9.40
N ILE A 243 29.04 -13.28 -9.50
CA ILE A 243 27.58 -13.48 -9.54
C ILE A 243 26.93 -13.12 -8.19
N ARG A 244 25.73 -12.54 -8.19
CA ARG A 244 25.04 -12.23 -6.94
C ARG A 244 24.61 -13.52 -6.22
N GLN A 245 24.93 -13.59 -4.93
CA GLN A 245 24.47 -14.66 -4.07
C GLN A 245 22.93 -14.63 -3.96
N GLY A 246 22.26 -15.67 -4.46
CA GLY A 246 20.79 -15.81 -4.41
C GLY A 246 20.18 -16.02 -5.79
N THR A 247 19.40 -15.04 -6.27
CA THR A 247 18.56 -15.21 -7.46
C THR A 247 19.35 -15.48 -8.73
N GLU A 248 20.59 -14.99 -8.82
CA GLU A 248 21.45 -15.21 -9.99
C GLU A 248 22.19 -16.56 -9.91
N SER A 249 22.52 -17.04 -8.70
CA SER A 249 23.20 -18.33 -8.52
C SER A 249 22.24 -19.54 -8.51
N MET A 250 20.95 -19.36 -8.18
CA MET A 250 19.94 -20.45 -8.14
C MET A 250 19.62 -21.12 -9.50
N PRO A 251 19.51 -20.39 -10.63
CA PRO A 251 19.19 -20.97 -11.93
C PRO A 251 20.25 -21.94 -12.47
N LEU A 252 21.52 -21.82 -12.04
CA LEU A 252 22.61 -22.71 -12.44
C LEU A 252 22.37 -24.17 -12.03
N LEU A 253 21.43 -24.42 -11.10
CA LEU A 253 21.09 -25.75 -10.60
C LEU A 253 20.06 -26.52 -11.46
N ARG A 254 19.31 -25.84 -12.35
CA ARG A 254 18.17 -26.45 -13.06
C ARG A 254 18.22 -26.14 -14.57
N ARG A 255 18.86 -27.05 -15.33
CA ARG A 255 18.83 -27.20 -16.79
C ARG A 255 19.50 -26.09 -17.62
N ARG A 256 20.42 -26.53 -18.48
CA ARG A 256 21.06 -25.83 -19.62
C ARG A 256 21.98 -24.67 -19.24
N SER A 257 23.23 -25.02 -19.04
CA SER A 257 24.32 -24.13 -19.41
C SER A 257 25.35 -24.99 -20.11
N HIS A 258 25.63 -24.71 -21.38
CA HIS A 258 26.96 -25.00 -21.93
C HIS A 258 27.91 -24.08 -21.15
N VAL A 259 28.26 -24.46 -19.93
CA VAL A 259 29.31 -23.79 -19.17
C VAL A 259 30.60 -24.17 -19.89
N ARG A 260 31.02 -23.33 -20.84
CA ARG A 260 32.42 -23.32 -21.27
C ARG A 260 33.19 -22.73 -20.11
N ILE A 261 33.76 -23.60 -19.28
CA ILE A 261 34.88 -23.23 -18.41
C ILE A 261 36.02 -22.90 -19.37
N VAL A 262 36.09 -21.66 -19.82
CA VAL A 262 37.30 -21.14 -20.46
C VAL A 262 38.28 -20.99 -19.31
N LEU A 263 39.23 -21.92 -19.19
CA LEU A 263 40.43 -21.71 -18.40
C LEU A 263 41.17 -20.54 -19.06
N GLY A 264 40.77 -19.33 -18.72
CA GLY A 264 41.46 -18.11 -19.12
C GLY A 264 42.89 -18.24 -18.62
N ARG A 265 43.85 -18.17 -19.53
CA ARG A 265 45.24 -17.88 -19.17
C ARG A 265 45.25 -16.67 -18.22
N PRO A 266 46.15 -16.64 -17.23
CA PRO A 266 46.18 -15.56 -16.24
C PRO A 266 46.22 -14.22 -16.97
N THR A 267 45.13 -13.47 -16.91
CA THR A 267 45.10 -12.10 -17.39
C THR A 267 45.88 -11.26 -16.38
N PRO A 268 46.87 -10.47 -16.82
CA PRO A 268 47.60 -9.57 -15.92
C PRO A 268 46.65 -8.53 -15.35
N PRO A 269 46.96 -7.99 -14.15
CA PRO A 269 46.04 -7.14 -13.41
C PRO A 269 45.82 -5.82 -14.17
N TYR A 270 44.56 -5.48 -14.41
CA TYR A 270 44.15 -4.13 -14.78
C TYR A 270 43.28 -3.56 -13.66
N PHE A 271 43.66 -2.34 -13.29
CA PHE A 271 43.26 -1.43 -12.23
C PHE A 271 41.77 -1.28 -11.94
#